data_AF-A0A960XZ22-F1
#
_entry.id   AF-A0A960XZ22-F1
#
_cell.length_a   1.000
_cell.length_b   1.000
_cell.length_c   1.000
_cell.angle_alpha   90.00
_cell.angle_beta   90.00
_cell.angle_gamma   90.00
#
_symmetry.space_group_name_H-M   'P 1'
#
loop_
_entity.id
_entity.type
_entity.pdbx_description
1 polymer ?
#
loop_
_entity_poly.entity_id
_entity_poly.type
_entity_poly.pdbx_seq_one_letter_code
_entity_poly.pdbx_strand_id
1 'polypeptide(L)'
;MQEGNQSPIIRPSEFDFRRFARAINARQFYEAHEIMEEVWVAMGRPRPSFAQGLVQLAAGLEQLKRSHRQGAKKLMERGLQNCRLDPGHYPFAQSFIHDMQDYSDMAFRGPYPQISEAFGDQ
;
A
#
# COMPACT_ATOMS: atom_id res chain seq x y z
N MET A 1 6.16 8.04 -40.17
CA MET A 1 6.24 8.56 -38.78
C MET A 1 5.07 7.93 -38.05
N GLN A 2 5.31 6.92 -37.22
CA GLN A 2 4.27 6.37 -36.36
C GLN A 2 4.53 6.94 -34.97
N GLU A 3 3.73 7.92 -34.57
CA GLU A 3 3.69 8.38 -33.19
C GLU A 3 3.14 7.21 -32.37
N GLY A 4 4.01 6.57 -31.60
CA GLY A 4 3.64 5.46 -30.72
C GLY A 4 2.62 5.97 -29.72
N ASN A 5 1.37 5.52 -29.88
CA ASN A 5 0.30 5.69 -28.91
C ASN A 5 0.70 5.01 -27.60
N GLN A 6 1.43 5.72 -26.74
CA GLN A 6 1.74 5.26 -25.39
C GLN A 6 0.46 5.41 -24.58
N SER A 7 -0.25 4.29 -24.37
CA SER A 7 -1.32 4.23 -23.38
C SER A 7 -0.83 4.86 -22.08
N PRO A 8 -1.66 5.67 -21.37
CA PRO A 8 -1.24 6.28 -20.13
C PRO A 8 -0.77 5.19 -19.18
N ILE A 9 0.45 5.33 -18.64
CA ILE A 9 0.98 4.39 -17.67
C ILE A 9 0.18 4.60 -16.38
N ILE A 10 -0.83 3.76 -16.15
CA ILE A 10 -1.61 3.77 -14.91
C ILE A 10 -0.66 3.43 -13.76
N ARG A 11 -0.68 4.26 -12.72
CA ARG A 11 0.10 4.10 -11.48
C ARG A 11 -0.71 4.68 -10.32
N PRO A 12 -0.45 4.25 -9.07
CA PRO A 12 -1.01 4.90 -7.90
C PRO A 12 -0.66 6.38 -7.89
N SER A 13 -1.69 7.23 -7.90
CA SER A 13 -1.53 8.67 -7.72
C SER A 13 -1.46 9.02 -6.24
N GLU A 14 -1.04 10.25 -5.93
CA GLU A 14 -1.13 10.77 -4.56
C GLU A 14 -2.59 10.80 -4.07
N PHE A 15 -3.55 11.04 -4.96
CA PHE A 15 -4.98 11.01 -4.62
C PHE A 15 -5.44 9.62 -4.18
N ASP A 16 -5.04 8.57 -4.91
CA ASP A 16 -5.34 7.18 -4.54
C ASP A 16 -4.72 6.83 -3.19
N PHE A 17 -3.46 7.27 -2.98
CA PHE A 17 -2.77 7.05 -1.71
C PHE A 17 -3.42 7.80 -0.54
N ARG A 18 -3.89 9.04 -0.74
CA ARG A 18 -4.64 9.79 0.28
C ARG A 18 -5.93 9.06 0.67
N ARG A 19 -6.67 8.52 -0.30
CA ARG A 19 -7.87 7.70 -0.03
C ARG A 19 -7.52 6.44 0.77
N PHE A 20 -6.50 5.72 0.33
CA PHE A 20 -5.96 4.57 1.05
C PHE A 20 -5.57 4.93 2.49
N ALA A 21 -4.84 6.02 2.69
CA ALA A 21 -4.35 6.46 3.99
C ALA A 21 -5.48 6.81 4.97
N ARG A 22 -6.50 7.51 4.50
CA ARG A 22 -7.71 7.79 5.30
C ARG A 22 -8.38 6.50 5.77
N ALA A 23 -8.51 5.51 4.89
CA ALA A 23 -9.07 4.21 5.24
C ALA A 23 -8.20 3.45 6.26
N ILE A 24 -6.87 3.47 6.12
CA ILE A 24 -5.93 2.90 7.09
C ILE A 24 -6.09 3.56 8.47
N ASN A 25 -6.09 4.90 8.51
CA ASN A 25 -6.22 5.66 9.75
C ASN A 25 -7.55 5.40 10.46
N ALA A 26 -8.63 5.26 9.68
CA ALA A 26 -9.97 4.88 10.16
C ALA A 26 -10.10 3.38 10.51
N ARG A 27 -9.03 2.57 10.34
CA ARG A 27 -9.02 1.10 10.54
C ARG A 27 -9.99 0.35 9.63
N GLN A 28 -10.34 0.95 8.50
CA GLN A 28 -11.14 0.38 7.42
C GLN A 28 -10.22 -0.36 6.45
N PHE A 29 -9.51 -1.37 6.93
CA PHE A 29 -8.46 -2.05 6.16
C PHE A 29 -8.98 -2.79 4.92
N TYR A 30 -10.22 -3.29 4.97
CA TYR A 30 -10.88 -3.84 3.79
C TYR A 30 -11.15 -2.77 2.72
N GLU A 31 -11.61 -1.58 3.11
CA GLU A 31 -11.78 -0.45 2.17
C GLU A 31 -10.44 -0.01 1.58
N ALA A 32 -9.39 0.07 2.41
CA ALA A 32 -8.03 0.37 1.94
C ALA A 32 -7.54 -0.68 0.92
N HIS A 33 -7.88 -1.95 1.12
CA HIS A 33 -7.58 -3.03 0.18
C HIS A 33 -8.28 -2.84 -1.16
N GLU A 34 -9.58 -2.57 -1.16
CA GLU A 34 -10.38 -2.35 -2.37
C GLU A 34 -9.88 -1.15 -3.18
N ILE A 35 -9.59 -0.02 -2.52
CA ILE A 35 -9.04 1.20 -3.15
C ILE A 35 -7.77 0.86 -3.95
N MET A 36 -6.84 0.12 -3.34
CA MET A 36 -5.58 -0.20 -4.01
C MET A 36 -5.70 -1.38 -4.97
N GLU A 37 -6.67 -2.28 -4.80
CA GLU A 37 -6.95 -3.32 -5.77
C GLU A 37 -7.50 -2.72 -7.06
N GLU A 38 -8.40 -1.74 -6.99
CA GLU A 38 -8.90 -1.02 -8.16
C GLU A 38 -7.76 -0.44 -9.00
N VAL A 39 -6.81 0.25 -8.35
CA VAL A 39 -5.61 0.77 -9.01
C VAL A 39 -4.76 -0.35 -9.60
N TRP A 40 -4.47 -1.40 -8.83
CA TRP A 40 -3.68 -2.53 -9.30
C TRP A 40 -4.31 -3.26 -10.49
N VAL A 41 -5.64 -3.38 -10.51
CA VAL A 41 -6.42 -3.93 -11.63
C VAL A 41 -6.32 -3.05 -12.85
N ALA A 42 -6.50 -1.74 -12.70
CA ALA A 42 -6.37 -0.77 -13.79
C ALA A 42 -4.97 -0.76 -14.42
N MET A 43 -3.93 -1.11 -13.64
CA MET A 43 -2.57 -1.32 -14.13
C MET A 43 -2.36 -2.64 -14.90
N GLY A 44 -3.37 -3.52 -14.99
CA GLY A 44 -3.22 -4.86 -15.58
C GLY A 44 -2.67 -5.91 -14.61
N ARG A 45 -2.82 -5.70 -13.29
CA ARG A 45 -2.35 -6.59 -12.22
C ARG A 45 -0.85 -6.96 -12.30
N PRO A 46 0.08 -6.00 -12.50
CA PRO A 46 1.51 -6.30 -12.62
C PRO A 46 2.07 -6.93 -11.35
N ARG A 47 2.98 -7.90 -11.53
CA ARG A 47 3.65 -8.65 -10.45
C ARG A 47 5.15 -8.78 -10.73
N PRO A 48 6.03 -8.39 -9.80
CA PRO A 48 5.73 -7.62 -8.59
C PRO A 48 5.38 -6.15 -8.92
N SER A 49 4.64 -5.47 -8.05
CA SER A 49 4.40 -4.02 -8.17
C SER A 49 4.12 -3.34 -6.84
N PHE A 50 4.33 -2.02 -6.79
CA PHE A 50 4.03 -1.20 -5.62
C PHE A 50 2.56 -1.26 -5.20
N ALA A 51 1.62 -1.17 -6.16
CA ALA A 51 0.19 -1.27 -5.90
C ALA A 51 -0.18 -2.64 -5.29
N GLN A 52 0.40 -3.72 -5.81
CA GLN A 52 0.25 -5.06 -5.22
C GLN A 52 0.76 -5.09 -3.77
N GLY A 53 1.86 -4.39 -3.48
CA GLY A 53 2.40 -4.23 -2.14
C GLY A 53 1.37 -3.60 -1.19
N LEU A 54 0.80 -2.45 -1.54
CA LEU A 54 -0.21 -1.77 -0.72
C LEU A 54 -1.46 -2.62 -0.49
N VAL A 55 -1.94 -3.33 -1.52
CA VAL A 55 -3.06 -4.31 -1.40
C VAL A 55 -2.75 -5.38 -0.36
N GLN A 56 -1.52 -5.91 -0.36
CA GLN A 56 -1.09 -6.94 0.59
C GLN A 56 -0.93 -6.40 2.01
N LEU A 57 -0.40 -5.18 2.17
CA LEU A 57 -0.29 -4.52 3.48
C LEU A 57 -1.66 -4.30 4.11
N ALA A 58 -2.63 -3.78 3.35
CA ALA A 58 -4.01 -3.62 3.82
C ALA A 58 -4.67 -4.96 4.18
N ALA A 59 -4.52 -5.97 3.33
CA ALA A 59 -5.03 -7.32 3.61
C ALA A 59 -4.37 -7.92 4.87
N GLY A 60 -3.08 -7.65 5.11
CA GLY A 60 -2.36 -8.05 6.32
C GLY A 60 -2.96 -7.43 7.59
N LEU A 61 -3.25 -6.13 7.56
CA LEU A 61 -3.90 -5.42 8.67
C LEU A 61 -5.32 -5.94 8.93
N GLU A 62 -6.11 -6.19 7.88
CA GLU A 62 -7.45 -6.79 8.02
C GLU A 62 -7.39 -8.20 8.64
N GLN A 63 -6.38 -9.00 8.31
CA GLN A 63 -6.17 -10.29 8.97
C GLN A 63 -5.77 -10.14 10.44
N LEU A 64 -4.94 -9.16 10.80
CA LEU A 64 -4.62 -8.87 12.20
C LEU A 64 -5.88 -8.47 12.98
N LYS A 65 -6.73 -7.63 12.39
CA LYS A 65 -8.02 -7.25 12.97
C LYS A 65 -8.92 -8.46 13.23
N ARG A 66 -8.85 -9.49 12.39
CA ARG A 66 -9.56 -10.77 12.53
C ARG A 66 -8.82 -11.81 13.38
N SER A 67 -7.73 -11.44 14.06
CA SER A 67 -6.87 -12.33 14.87
C SER A 67 -6.12 -13.44 14.10
N HIS A 68 -5.99 -13.33 12.78
CA HIS A 68 -5.27 -14.30 11.93
C HIS A 68 -3.80 -13.92 11.74
N ARG A 69 -3.01 -13.99 12.83
CA ARG A 69 -1.63 -13.47 12.86
C ARG A 69 -0.68 -14.09 11.84
N GLN A 70 -0.79 -15.40 11.59
CA GLN A 70 0.17 -16.10 10.73
C GLN A 70 -0.04 -15.75 9.25
N GLY A 71 -1.29 -15.57 8.82
CA GLY A 71 -1.60 -15.11 7.47
C GLY A 71 -1.26 -13.63 7.28
N ALA A 72 -1.50 -12.80 8.31
CA ALA A 72 -1.07 -11.40 8.31
C ALA A 72 0.44 -11.24 8.13
N LYS A 73 1.26 -12.03 8.85
CA LYS A 73 2.72 -11.99 8.73
C LYS A 73 3.19 -12.22 7.29
N LYS A 74 2.69 -13.28 6.66
CA LYS A 74 3.06 -13.62 5.27
C LYS A 74 2.66 -12.52 4.28
N LEU A 75 1.52 -11.87 4.50
CA LEU A 75 1.08 -10.75 3.66
C LEU A 75 1.95 -9.51 3.89
N MET A 76 2.30 -9.22 5.14
CA MET A 76 3.13 -8.06 5.49
C MET A 76 4.52 -8.15 4.87
N GLU A 77 5.18 -9.30 5.02
CA GLU A 77 6.52 -9.55 4.46
C GLU A 77 6.55 -9.36 2.94
N ARG A 78 5.56 -9.93 2.24
CA ARG A 78 5.43 -9.80 0.77
C ARG A 78 5.08 -8.37 0.35
N GLY A 79 4.19 -7.72 1.09
CA GLY A 79 3.77 -6.35 0.84
C GLY A 79 4.96 -5.39 0.92
N LEU A 80 5.71 -5.47 2.01
CA LEU A 80 6.93 -4.67 2.24
C LEU A 80 7.99 -4.94 1.17
N GLN A 81 8.20 -6.20 0.78
CA GLN A 81 9.11 -6.55 -0.30
C GLN A 81 8.70 -5.89 -1.63
N ASN A 82 7.41 -5.94 -1.98
CA ASN A 82 6.90 -5.36 -3.21
C ASN A 82 6.98 -3.82 -3.22
N CYS A 83 6.73 -3.17 -2.07
CA CYS A 83 6.86 -1.72 -1.94
C CYS A 83 8.31 -1.24 -2.10
N ARG A 84 9.30 -2.05 -1.71
CA ARG A 84 10.75 -1.72 -1.84
C ARG A 84 11.30 -1.82 -3.26
N LEU A 85 10.57 -2.42 -4.19
CA LEU A 85 11.03 -2.55 -5.58
C LEU A 85 10.89 -1.25 -6.37
N ASP A 86 10.11 -0.29 -5.88
CA ASP A 86 9.88 0.99 -6.56
C ASP A 86 9.76 2.21 -5.61
N PRO A 87 10.75 2.45 -4.72
CA PRO A 87 10.62 3.46 -3.66
C PRO A 87 10.73 4.90 -4.18
N GLY A 88 11.41 5.13 -5.31
CA GLY A 88 11.68 6.47 -5.84
C GLY A 88 10.50 7.13 -6.55
N HIS A 89 9.48 6.36 -6.94
CA HIS A 89 8.32 6.88 -7.67
C HIS A 89 7.16 7.34 -6.75
N TYR A 90 7.20 7.01 -5.46
CA TYR A 90 6.10 7.30 -4.52
C TYR A 90 6.62 7.93 -3.21
N PRO A 91 7.21 9.14 -3.27
CA PRO A 91 7.77 9.82 -2.10
C PRO A 91 6.73 10.03 -1.00
N PHE A 92 5.47 10.23 -1.37
CA PHE A 92 4.35 10.37 -0.44
C PHE A 92 4.10 9.12 0.44
N ALA A 93 4.55 7.94 0.03
CA ALA A 93 4.31 6.68 0.76
C ALA A 93 5.48 6.23 1.64
N GLN A 94 6.59 6.98 1.64
CA GLN A 94 7.84 6.52 2.23
C GLN A 94 7.77 6.38 3.75
N SER A 95 7.14 7.35 4.44
CA SER A 95 6.89 7.29 5.89
C SER A 95 6.01 6.08 6.25
N PHE A 96 4.92 5.86 5.50
CA PHE A 96 4.06 4.72 5.72
C PHE A 96 4.81 3.38 5.61
N ILE A 97 5.65 3.20 4.60
CA ILE A 97 6.40 1.94 4.43
C ILE A 97 7.35 1.72 5.60
N HIS A 98 7.97 2.79 6.10
CA HIS A 98 8.80 2.74 7.30
C HIS A 98 7.96 2.32 8.53
N ASP A 99 6.82 2.95 8.77
CA ASP A 99 5.94 2.63 9.90
C ASP A 99 5.40 1.20 9.83
N MET A 100 5.08 0.71 8.62
CA MET A 100 4.64 -0.67 8.39
C MET A 100 5.77 -1.67 8.64
N GLN A 101 7.01 -1.32 8.30
CA GLN A 101 8.19 -2.12 8.58
C GLN A 101 8.40 -2.23 10.10
N ASP A 102 8.40 -1.11 10.82
CA ASP A 102 8.54 -1.07 12.27
C ASP A 102 7.44 -1.89 12.94
N TYR A 103 6.18 -1.74 12.50
CA TYR A 103 5.06 -2.49 13.05
C TYR A 103 5.20 -4.01 12.81
N SER A 104 5.74 -4.41 11.66
CA SER A 104 6.05 -5.80 11.36
C SER A 104 7.18 -6.34 12.26
N ASP A 105 8.25 -5.57 12.43
CA ASP A 105 9.42 -5.95 13.24
C ASP A 105 9.08 -6.03 14.74
N MET A 106 8.13 -5.22 15.19
CA MET A 106 7.54 -5.30 16.54
C MET A 106 6.53 -6.45 16.70
N ALA A 107 6.43 -7.37 15.72
CA ALA A 107 5.50 -8.49 15.71
C ALA A 107 4.03 -8.06 15.91
N PHE A 108 3.65 -6.92 15.32
CA PHE A 108 2.30 -6.35 15.37
C PHE A 108 1.85 -5.98 16.79
N ARG A 109 2.79 -5.56 17.64
CA ARG A 109 2.50 -5.03 18.99
C ARG A 109 2.30 -3.52 18.92
N GLY A 110 1.41 -3.02 19.77
CA GLY A 110 1.10 -1.58 19.83
C GLY A 110 -0.07 -1.19 18.92
N PRO A 111 -0.33 0.13 18.76
CA PRO A 111 -1.40 0.63 17.92
C PRO A 111 -1.13 0.31 16.45
N TYR A 112 -2.20 0.30 15.64
CA TYR A 112 -2.04 0.22 14.19
C TYR A 112 -1.28 1.45 13.67
N PRO A 113 -0.50 1.29 12.59
CA PRO A 113 0.17 2.38 11.91
C PRO A 113 -0.82 3.52 11.56
N GLN A 114 -0.37 4.75 11.74
CA GLN A 114 -1.10 5.95 11.34
C GLN A 114 -0.31 6.63 10.23
N ILE A 115 -0.94 6.80 9.08
CA ILE A 115 -0.32 7.45 7.93
C ILE A 115 -0.53 8.95 8.05
N SER A 116 0.56 9.73 8.01
CA SER A 116 0.46 11.18 7.91
C SER A 116 -0.25 11.58 6.62
N GLU A 117 -1.31 12.39 6.72
CA GLU A 117 -2.02 12.96 5.56
C GLU A 117 -1.33 14.23 5.01
N ALA A 118 -0.27 14.69 5.66
CA ALA A 118 0.54 15.83 5.23
C ALA A 118 1.50 15.41 4.11
N PHE A 119 0.95 15.14 2.93
CA PHE A 119 1.73 15.05 1.70
C PHE A 119 1.95 16.50 1.25
N GLY A 120 3.20 16.97 1.39
CA GLY A 120 3.52 18.40 1.37
C GLY A 120 3.18 19.08 0.06
N ASP A 121 2.54 20.24 0.17
CA ASP A 121 2.66 21.33 -0.79
C ASP A 121 4.14 21.77 -0.81
N GLN A 122 4.94 21.21 -1.73
CA GLN A 122 6.26 21.75 -2.06
C GLN A 122 6.42 21.87 -3.57
#